data_AF-A0A949FJP9-F1
#
_entry.id   AF-A0A949FJP9-F1
#
_cell.length_a   1.000
_cell.length_b   1.000
_cell.length_c   1.000
_cell.angle_alpha   90.00
_cell.angle_beta   90.00
_cell.angle_gamma   90.00
#
_symmetry.space_group_name_H-M   'P 1'
#
loop_
_entity.id
_entity.type
_entity.pdbx_description
1 polymer ?
#
loop_
_entity_poly.entity_id
_entity_poly.type
_entity_poly.pdbx_seq_one_letter_code
_entity_poly.pdbx_strand_id
1 'polypeptide(L)'
;MVDRVRNAWKGTFTEEEKNQIISDLISLKKEQITEFLGSVGQKKQGTKEDMRQRIENALEDGVISIDTIVRFVDGIIPWGKQHVYMFRGPRSPIATWRDETWVFNRLKKLGMQKCLNKNLPLILPETMEISSIWHDSKRLRITAIKKRDWYERNEKYDSKMKSDEGKNVVLKGYEHEIVRSLVAFEWDLVLNEATLQIAQLPHGTEYTTVADEFFELTEEWLDRSLFTEMDLRKPIEKLHELEE
;
A
#
# COMPACT_ATOMS: atom_id res chain seq x y z
N MET A 1 -6.87 -21.42 -5.02
CA MET A 1 -5.91 -20.40 -5.48
C MET A 1 -6.39 -19.64 -6.71
N VAL A 2 -6.95 -20.30 -7.74
CA VAL A 2 -7.47 -19.67 -8.97
C VAL A 2 -8.73 -18.80 -8.74
N ASP A 3 -9.53 -19.10 -7.72
CA ASP A 3 -10.80 -18.39 -7.48
C ASP A 3 -10.69 -17.02 -6.81
N ARG A 4 -9.57 -16.70 -6.13
CA ARG A 4 -9.42 -15.40 -5.43
C ARG A 4 -8.86 -14.29 -6.33
N VAL A 5 -7.95 -14.63 -7.25
CA VAL A 5 -7.53 -13.69 -8.29
C VAL A 5 -8.77 -13.17 -9.01
N ARG A 6 -9.75 -14.03 -9.30
CA ARG A 6 -11.06 -13.69 -9.90
C ARG A 6 -11.91 -12.70 -9.09
N ASN A 7 -11.79 -12.63 -7.76
CA ASN A 7 -12.63 -11.74 -6.93
C ASN A 7 -12.18 -10.28 -6.98
N ALA A 8 -10.87 -10.01 -7.08
CA ALA A 8 -10.37 -8.67 -7.36
C ALA A 8 -10.89 -8.10 -8.70
N TRP A 9 -11.29 -8.96 -9.65
CA TRP A 9 -11.87 -8.58 -10.94
C TRP A 9 -13.40 -8.45 -10.93
N LYS A 10 -14.09 -8.95 -9.89
CA LYS A 10 -15.56 -8.95 -9.82
C LYS A 10 -16.16 -7.82 -8.96
N GLY A 11 -15.33 -7.01 -8.30
CA GLY A 11 -15.80 -5.93 -7.42
C GLY A 11 -16.53 -6.45 -6.17
N THR A 12 -16.36 -7.73 -5.82
CA THR A 12 -16.95 -8.33 -4.63
C THR A 12 -15.90 -8.41 -3.53
N PHE A 13 -15.94 -7.43 -2.63
CA PHE A 13 -15.09 -7.35 -1.43
C PHE A 13 -15.75 -8.08 -0.27
N THR A 14 -14.94 -8.72 0.58
CA THR A 14 -15.41 -9.31 1.84
C THR A 14 -15.77 -8.21 2.84
N GLU A 15 -16.58 -8.52 3.85
CA GLU A 15 -16.87 -7.56 4.93
C GLU A 15 -15.61 -7.16 5.72
N GLU A 16 -14.64 -8.06 5.87
CA GLU A 16 -13.32 -7.74 6.44
C GLU A 16 -12.59 -6.68 5.62
N GLU A 17 -12.55 -6.84 4.28
CA GLU A 17 -11.92 -5.88 3.38
C GLU A 17 -12.63 -4.52 3.39
N LYS A 18 -13.97 -4.51 3.38
CA LYS A 18 -14.76 -3.27 3.47
C LYS A 18 -14.49 -2.54 4.78
N ASN A 19 -14.53 -3.25 5.91
CA ASN A 19 -14.28 -2.66 7.21
C ASN A 19 -12.84 -2.14 7.31
N GLN A 20 -11.87 -2.87 6.76
CA GLN A 20 -10.48 -2.44 6.76
C GLN A 20 -10.28 -1.16 5.96
N ILE A 21 -10.79 -1.06 4.72
CA ILE A 21 -10.56 0.14 3.91
C ILE A 21 -11.26 1.38 4.49
N ILE A 22 -12.42 1.21 5.14
CA ILE A 22 -13.08 2.28 5.90
C ILE A 22 -12.20 2.69 7.09
N SER A 23 -11.65 1.72 7.82
CA SER A 23 -10.73 1.98 8.94
C SER A 23 -9.48 2.74 8.48
N ASP A 24 -8.89 2.36 7.34
CA ASP A 24 -7.74 3.02 6.74
C ASP A 24 -8.06 4.47 6.38
N LEU A 25 -9.22 4.73 5.76
CA LEU A 25 -9.70 6.08 5.45
C LEU A 25 -9.90 6.92 6.73
N ILE A 26 -10.54 6.36 7.76
CA ILE A 26 -10.81 7.06 9.02
C ILE A 26 -9.52 7.29 9.82
N SER A 27 -8.47 6.50 9.60
CA SER A 27 -7.17 6.66 10.23
C SER A 27 -6.38 7.86 9.68
N LEU A 28 -6.76 8.38 8.50
CA LEU A 28 -6.15 9.58 7.91
C LEU A 28 -6.33 10.83 8.78
N LYS A 29 -5.62 11.91 8.43
CA LYS A 29 -5.80 13.23 9.05
C LYS A 29 -7.20 13.75 8.77
N LYS A 30 -7.76 14.52 9.69
CA LYS A 30 -9.14 15.02 9.58
C LYS A 30 -9.36 15.77 8.27
N GLU A 31 -8.39 16.57 7.86
CA GLU A 31 -8.41 17.36 6.63
C GLU A 31 -8.59 16.45 5.39
N GLN A 32 -7.87 15.34 5.34
CA GLN A 32 -7.94 14.35 4.25
C GLN A 32 -9.30 13.64 4.22
N ILE A 33 -9.86 13.30 5.37
CA ILE A 33 -11.21 12.71 5.45
C ILE A 33 -12.25 13.72 4.96
N THR A 34 -12.12 15.00 5.33
CA THR A 34 -13.04 16.05 4.86
C THR A 34 -12.91 16.35 3.37
N GLU A 35 -11.71 16.20 2.82
CA GLU A 35 -11.45 16.27 1.38
C GLU A 35 -12.15 15.13 0.65
N PHE A 36 -12.03 13.89 1.13
CA PHE A 36 -12.76 12.73 0.61
C PHE A 36 -14.27 12.97 0.63
N LEU A 37 -14.84 13.29 1.80
CA LEU A 37 -16.28 13.54 1.92
C LEU A 37 -16.72 14.68 0.98
N GLY A 38 -15.89 15.69 0.79
CA GLY A 38 -16.12 16.76 -0.17
C GLY A 38 -16.16 16.29 -1.63
N SER A 39 -15.23 15.43 -2.03
CA SER A 39 -15.15 14.92 -3.41
C SER A 39 -16.34 14.04 -3.78
N VAL A 40 -16.99 13.43 -2.79
CA VAL A 40 -18.21 12.61 -2.96
C VAL A 40 -19.52 13.35 -2.60
N GLY A 41 -19.47 14.66 -2.41
CA GLY A 41 -20.65 15.48 -2.14
C GLY A 41 -21.29 15.30 -0.74
N GLN A 42 -20.56 14.67 0.20
CA GLN A 42 -21.01 14.44 1.56
C GLN A 42 -20.67 15.62 2.50
N LYS A 43 -21.39 15.72 3.61
CA LYS A 43 -21.14 16.75 4.64
C LYS A 43 -19.75 16.57 5.26
N LYS A 44 -18.97 17.66 5.34
CA LYS A 44 -17.56 17.65 5.80
C LYS A 44 -17.35 17.78 7.32
N GLN A 45 -18.36 18.20 8.09
CA GLN A 45 -18.19 18.55 9.50
C GLN A 45 -18.56 17.40 10.45
N GLY A 46 -17.88 17.25 11.58
CA GLY A 46 -18.21 16.25 12.60
C GLY A 46 -16.99 15.69 13.34
N THR A 47 -17.25 14.72 14.22
CA THR A 47 -16.26 13.81 14.81
C THR A 47 -15.85 12.72 13.81
N LYS A 48 -14.78 11.96 14.09
CA LYS A 48 -14.40 10.82 13.23
C LYS A 48 -15.50 9.74 13.19
N GLU A 49 -16.23 9.56 14.29
CA GLU A 49 -17.36 8.63 14.34
C GLU A 49 -18.50 9.07 13.43
N ASP A 50 -18.85 10.37 13.45
CA ASP A 50 -19.85 10.92 12.52
C ASP A 50 -19.43 10.77 11.05
N MET A 51 -18.13 10.89 10.77
CA MET A 51 -17.58 10.70 9.42
C MET A 51 -17.66 9.24 9.00
N ARG A 52 -17.33 8.30 9.90
CA ARG A 52 -17.43 6.85 9.67
C ARG A 52 -18.85 6.45 9.32
N GLN A 53 -19.82 6.81 10.15
CA GLN A 53 -21.23 6.48 9.92
C GLN A 53 -21.73 7.04 8.59
N ARG A 54 -21.29 8.23 8.17
CA ARG A 54 -21.65 8.79 6.85
C ARG A 54 -21.07 8.01 5.69
N ILE A 55 -19.83 7.53 5.81
CA ILE A 55 -19.20 6.71 4.78
C ILE A 55 -19.95 5.38 4.66
N GLU A 56 -20.27 4.75 5.79
CA GLU A 56 -21.05 3.51 5.83
C GLU A 56 -22.44 3.69 5.20
N ASN A 57 -23.20 4.72 5.62
CA ASN A 57 -24.50 5.02 5.02
C ASN A 57 -24.38 5.33 3.51
N ALA A 58 -23.37 6.09 3.08
CA ALA A 58 -23.18 6.41 1.66
C ALA A 58 -22.79 5.18 0.82
N LEU A 59 -22.15 4.17 1.41
CA LEU A 59 -21.90 2.88 0.78
C LEU A 59 -23.19 2.06 0.67
N GLU A 60 -24.00 2.02 1.74
CA GLU A 60 -25.30 1.33 1.76
C GLU A 60 -26.29 1.94 0.75
N ASP A 61 -26.33 3.26 0.67
CA ASP A 61 -27.16 4.02 -0.27
C ASP A 61 -26.62 3.97 -1.72
N GLY A 62 -25.44 3.40 -1.95
CA GLY A 62 -24.80 3.31 -3.26
C GLY A 62 -24.29 4.65 -3.82
N VAL A 63 -24.21 5.68 -2.98
CA VAL A 63 -23.70 7.02 -3.35
C VAL A 63 -22.20 6.97 -3.62
N ILE A 64 -21.48 6.14 -2.87
CA ILE A 64 -20.05 5.87 -3.08
C ILE A 64 -19.82 4.38 -3.25
N SER A 65 -18.75 4.03 -3.97
CA SER A 65 -18.29 2.64 -4.09
C SER A 65 -17.02 2.41 -3.27
N ILE A 66 -16.78 1.16 -2.86
CA ILE A 66 -15.53 0.76 -2.21
C ILE A 66 -14.31 1.13 -3.07
N ASP A 67 -14.37 0.91 -4.38
CA ASP A 67 -13.32 1.30 -5.32
C ASP A 67 -12.95 2.79 -5.24
N THR A 68 -13.93 3.64 -4.93
CA THR A 68 -13.71 5.09 -4.77
C THR A 68 -12.91 5.38 -3.51
N ILE A 69 -13.19 4.66 -2.41
CA ILE A 69 -12.40 4.75 -1.18
C ILE A 69 -10.98 4.23 -1.44
N VAL A 70 -10.84 3.06 -2.06
CA VAL A 70 -9.51 2.47 -2.36
C VAL A 70 -8.65 3.42 -3.17
N ARG A 71 -9.19 4.00 -4.25
CA ARG A 71 -8.46 4.96 -5.09
C ARG A 71 -8.02 6.20 -4.32
N PHE A 72 -8.85 6.70 -3.42
CA PHE A 72 -8.52 7.86 -2.61
C PHE A 72 -7.40 7.54 -1.61
N VAL A 73 -7.54 6.44 -0.88
CA VAL A 73 -6.54 5.96 0.08
C VAL A 73 -5.20 5.70 -0.61
N ASP A 74 -5.19 5.08 -1.78
CA ASP A 74 -3.99 4.85 -2.60
C ASP A 74 -3.31 6.12 -3.10
N GLY A 75 -4.07 7.20 -3.27
CA GLY A 75 -3.51 8.51 -3.59
C GLY A 75 -2.77 9.16 -2.42
N ILE A 76 -3.07 8.76 -1.19
CA ILE A 76 -2.60 9.42 0.04
C ILE A 76 -1.52 8.61 0.77
N ILE A 77 -1.70 7.30 0.94
CA ILE A 77 -0.74 6.44 1.67
C ILE A 77 0.71 6.63 1.19
N PRO A 78 0.98 6.81 -0.12
CA PRO A 78 2.32 7.08 -0.61
C PRO A 78 2.99 8.37 -0.11
N TRP A 79 2.33 9.21 0.68
CA TRP A 79 2.88 10.44 1.24
C TRP A 79 2.89 10.44 2.78
N GLY A 80 2.60 9.29 3.40
CA GLY A 80 2.64 9.08 4.84
C GLY A 80 4.06 8.82 5.38
N LYS A 81 4.14 8.21 6.57
CA LYS A 81 5.42 7.72 7.11
C LYS A 81 5.90 6.52 6.31
N GLN A 82 7.14 6.57 5.85
CA GLN A 82 7.71 5.60 4.93
C GLN A 82 9.17 5.34 5.20
N HIS A 83 9.61 4.16 4.77
CA HIS A 83 11.00 3.89 4.50
C HIS A 83 11.27 4.06 3.01
N VAL A 84 12.36 4.72 2.66
CA VAL A 84 12.70 5.05 1.27
C VAL A 84 14.09 4.54 0.94
N TYR A 85 14.17 3.68 -0.06
CA TYR A 85 15.43 3.38 -0.74
C TYR A 85 15.57 4.28 -1.96
N MET A 86 16.76 4.85 -2.17
CA MET A 86 17.07 5.61 -3.38
C MET A 86 18.05 4.83 -4.26
N PHE A 87 17.87 4.93 -5.57
CA PHE A 87 18.67 4.24 -6.55
C PHE A 87 19.09 5.18 -7.67
N ARG A 88 20.30 4.96 -8.19
CA ARG A 88 20.65 5.40 -9.55
C ARG A 88 20.06 4.40 -10.53
N GLY A 89 19.39 4.92 -11.56
CA GLY A 89 18.89 4.10 -12.65
C GLY A 89 20.01 3.53 -13.53
N PRO A 90 19.67 2.59 -14.42
CA PRO A 90 20.64 1.87 -15.23
C PRO A 90 21.46 2.75 -16.15
N ARG A 91 22.65 2.24 -16.49
CA ARG A 91 23.48 2.78 -17.58
C ARG A 91 22.96 2.42 -18.98
N SER A 92 21.99 1.50 -19.07
CA SER A 92 21.37 1.08 -20.33
C SER A 92 20.50 2.22 -20.92
N PRO A 93 20.08 2.11 -22.19
CA PRO A 93 19.37 3.20 -22.86
C PRO A 93 17.99 3.44 -22.24
N ILE A 94 17.90 4.46 -21.38
CA ILE A 94 16.64 4.94 -20.81
C ILE A 94 15.63 5.36 -21.89
N ALA A 95 16.11 5.69 -23.10
CA ALA A 95 15.29 6.05 -24.24
C ALA A 95 14.19 5.02 -24.54
N THR A 96 14.50 3.72 -24.40
CA THR A 96 13.53 2.64 -24.62
C THR A 96 12.42 2.66 -23.56
N TRP A 97 12.75 2.99 -22.32
CA TRP A 97 11.77 3.11 -21.24
C TRP A 97 10.91 4.36 -21.35
N ARG A 98 11.33 5.38 -22.12
CA ARG A 98 10.51 6.55 -22.44
C ARG A 98 9.50 6.29 -23.56
N ASP A 99 9.63 5.18 -24.30
CA ASP A 99 8.70 4.79 -25.34
C ASP A 99 7.49 4.05 -24.76
N GLU A 100 6.36 4.75 -24.69
CA GLU A 100 5.08 4.24 -24.21
C GLU A 100 4.59 3.01 -25.00
N THR A 101 4.84 2.95 -26.30
CA THR A 101 4.45 1.81 -27.15
C THR A 101 5.27 0.59 -26.81
N TRP A 102 6.56 0.77 -26.56
CA TRP A 102 7.43 -0.31 -26.15
C TRP A 102 7.04 -0.86 -24.77
N VAL A 103 6.83 0.00 -23.77
CA VAL A 103 6.42 -0.39 -22.42
C VAL A 103 5.06 -1.10 -22.44
N PHE A 104 4.09 -0.56 -23.17
CA PHE A 104 2.79 -1.20 -23.36
C PHE A 104 2.93 -2.63 -23.91
N ASN A 105 3.71 -2.81 -24.98
CA ASN A 105 3.91 -4.12 -25.59
C ASN A 105 4.66 -5.10 -24.68
N ARG A 106 5.61 -4.60 -23.88
CA ARG A 106 6.32 -5.40 -22.87
C ARG A 106 5.34 -5.90 -21.79
N LEU A 107 4.55 -5.01 -21.20
CA LEU A 107 3.56 -5.37 -20.17
C LEU A 107 2.43 -6.25 -20.71
N LYS A 108 2.02 -6.05 -21.97
CA LYS A 108 1.01 -6.88 -22.63
C LYS A 108 1.46 -8.34 -22.76
N LYS A 109 2.74 -8.60 -23.05
CA LYS A 109 3.28 -9.97 -23.11
C LYS A 109 3.21 -10.71 -21.77
N LEU A 110 3.19 -9.95 -20.67
CA LEU A 110 3.15 -10.46 -19.29
C LEU A 110 1.74 -10.46 -18.69
N GLY A 111 0.72 -10.07 -19.47
CA GLY A 111 -0.66 -9.97 -18.97
C GLY A 111 -0.90 -8.80 -17.99
N MET A 112 0.02 -7.85 -17.90
CA MET A 112 -0.02 -6.72 -16.95
C MET A 112 -0.60 -5.42 -17.55
N GLN A 113 -0.97 -5.41 -18.84
CA GLN A 113 -1.56 -4.24 -19.52
C GLN A 113 -2.83 -3.70 -18.85
N LYS A 114 -3.51 -4.53 -18.07
CA LYS A 114 -4.71 -4.19 -17.30
C LYS A 114 -4.43 -3.25 -16.12
N CYS A 115 -3.19 -3.26 -15.60
CA CYS A 115 -2.72 -2.37 -14.53
C CYS A 115 -2.07 -1.10 -15.09
N LEU A 116 -1.79 -1.04 -16.40
CA LEU A 116 -1.15 0.11 -17.01
C LEU A 116 -2.10 1.31 -17.06
N ASN A 117 -1.66 2.42 -16.46
CA ASN A 117 -2.37 3.69 -16.30
C ASN A 117 -3.78 3.49 -15.72
N LYS A 118 -3.93 2.50 -14.83
CA LYS A 118 -5.17 2.09 -14.16
C LYS A 118 -4.86 1.62 -12.75
N ASN A 119 -5.77 1.87 -11.81
CA ASN A 119 -5.68 1.35 -10.45
C ASN A 119 -6.66 0.19 -10.27
N LEU A 120 -6.15 -0.99 -9.93
CA LEU A 120 -6.94 -2.10 -9.43
C LEU A 120 -7.26 -1.86 -7.96
N PRO A 121 -8.53 -1.98 -7.54
CA PRO A 121 -8.93 -1.70 -6.17
C PRO A 121 -8.58 -2.88 -5.24
N LEU A 122 -7.30 -3.17 -5.05
CA LEU A 122 -6.86 -4.23 -4.14
C LEU A 122 -6.88 -3.71 -2.69
N ILE A 123 -7.45 -4.49 -1.77
CA ILE A 123 -7.57 -4.12 -0.36
C ILE A 123 -6.59 -4.95 0.48
N LEU A 124 -6.82 -6.26 0.61
CA LEU A 124 -6.00 -7.15 1.44
C LEU A 124 -5.57 -8.41 0.68
N PRO A 125 -4.77 -8.30 -0.39
CA PRO A 125 -4.25 -9.47 -1.09
C PRO A 125 -3.27 -10.24 -0.19
N GLU A 126 -3.43 -11.57 -0.09
CA GLU A 126 -2.60 -12.45 0.76
C GLU A 126 -1.11 -12.43 0.35
N THR A 127 -0.86 -12.27 -0.95
CA THR A 127 0.47 -12.12 -1.54
C THR A 127 0.65 -10.71 -2.07
N MET A 128 1.90 -10.28 -2.28
CA MET A 128 2.14 -8.98 -2.89
C MET A 128 1.62 -8.99 -4.33
N GLU A 129 0.76 -8.03 -4.66
CA GLU A 129 0.14 -7.92 -5.99
C GLU A 129 0.28 -6.49 -6.52
N ILE A 130 0.61 -6.35 -7.81
CA ILE A 130 0.67 -5.05 -8.50
C ILE A 130 -0.76 -4.52 -8.67
N SER A 131 -1.03 -3.36 -8.06
CA SER A 131 -2.30 -2.67 -8.17
C SER A 131 -2.33 -1.65 -9.30
N SER A 132 -1.18 -1.05 -9.61
CA SER A 132 -1.08 0.00 -10.62
C SER A 132 0.31 0.08 -11.20
N ILE A 133 0.38 0.33 -12.51
CA ILE A 133 1.60 0.71 -13.22
C ILE A 133 1.28 2.00 -13.94
N TRP A 134 1.79 3.13 -13.48
CA TRP A 134 1.70 4.40 -14.18
C TRP A 134 2.95 4.61 -15.03
N HIS A 135 2.77 5.00 -16.29
CA HIS A 135 3.89 5.23 -17.21
C HIS A 135 3.60 6.35 -18.19
N ASP A 136 4.59 7.22 -18.37
CA ASP A 136 4.71 8.15 -19.48
C ASP A 136 6.20 8.31 -19.89
N SER A 137 6.47 9.20 -20.83
CA SER A 137 7.84 9.51 -21.28
C SER A 137 8.81 10.03 -20.21
N LYS A 138 8.33 10.40 -19.01
CA LYS A 138 9.10 11.03 -17.93
C LYS A 138 9.18 10.17 -16.67
N ARG A 139 8.23 9.28 -16.42
CA ARG A 139 8.18 8.52 -15.18
C ARG A 139 7.53 7.16 -15.38
N LEU A 140 8.08 6.17 -14.67
CA LEU A 140 7.48 4.87 -14.45
C LEU A 140 7.21 4.73 -12.95
N ARG A 141 5.98 4.45 -12.54
CA ARG A 141 5.63 4.16 -11.15
C ARG A 141 4.86 2.86 -11.06
N ILE A 142 5.30 1.97 -10.18
CA ILE A 142 4.69 0.67 -9.95
C ILE A 142 4.25 0.65 -8.50
N THR A 143 2.97 0.38 -8.26
CA THR A 143 2.41 0.26 -6.91
C THR A 143 1.94 -1.17 -6.69
N ALA A 144 2.36 -1.74 -5.56
CA ALA A 144 1.99 -3.07 -5.12
C ALA A 144 1.45 -3.02 -3.69
N ILE A 145 0.56 -3.96 -3.38
CA ILE A 145 -0.14 -4.04 -2.10
C ILE A 145 -0.02 -5.45 -1.55
N LYS A 146 0.08 -5.57 -0.23
CA LYS A 146 0.04 -6.86 0.49
C LYS A 146 -0.70 -6.69 1.83
N LYS A 147 -1.54 -7.67 2.18
CA LYS A 147 -2.08 -7.84 3.54
C LYS A 147 -0.93 -8.15 4.48
N ARG A 148 -0.85 -7.42 5.59
CA ARG A 148 0.04 -7.75 6.71
C ARG A 148 -0.82 -7.88 7.94
N ASP A 149 -0.62 -8.94 8.69
CA ASP A 149 -1.31 -9.13 9.95
C ASP A 149 -0.40 -9.75 10.99
N TRP A 150 -0.62 -9.40 12.25
CA TRP A 150 0.13 -9.91 13.38
C TRP A 150 -0.73 -9.94 14.63
N TYR A 151 -0.28 -10.70 15.63
CA TYR A 151 -0.88 -10.69 16.95
C TYR A 151 -0.01 -9.88 17.89
N GLU A 152 -0.53 -8.77 18.39
CA GLU A 152 0.14 -7.96 19.41
C GLU A 152 -0.33 -8.38 20.80
N ARG A 153 0.62 -8.63 21.70
CA ARG A 153 0.26 -9.03 23.06
C ARG A 153 -0.33 -7.85 23.80
N ASN A 154 -1.55 -7.99 24.32
CA ASN A 154 -2.19 -6.96 25.12
C ASN A 154 -2.62 -7.52 26.49
N GLU A 155 -1.87 -7.15 27.52
CA GLU A 155 -2.07 -7.62 28.89
C GLU A 155 -3.43 -7.19 29.48
N LYS A 156 -4.08 -6.17 28.91
CA LYS A 156 -5.41 -5.72 29.34
C LYS A 156 -6.47 -6.81 29.21
N TYR A 157 -6.32 -7.73 28.26
CA TYR A 157 -7.26 -8.85 28.06
C TYR A 157 -6.76 -10.16 28.66
N ASP A 158 -5.66 -10.17 29.41
CA ASP A 158 -5.24 -11.34 30.15
C ASP A 158 -6.28 -11.69 31.22
N SER A 159 -6.55 -12.98 31.38
CA SER A 159 -7.45 -13.45 32.45
C SER A 159 -6.92 -14.72 33.10
N LYS A 160 -7.36 -14.96 34.33
CA LYS A 160 -7.03 -16.17 35.09
C LYS A 160 -8.32 -16.86 35.47
N MET A 161 -8.39 -18.16 35.25
CA MET A 161 -9.56 -18.97 35.60
C MET A 161 -9.13 -20.31 36.17
N LYS A 162 -10.11 -21.05 36.70
CA LYS A 162 -9.94 -22.46 37.08
C LYS A 162 -10.43 -23.33 35.94
N SER A 163 -9.68 -24.38 35.61
CA SER A 163 -10.22 -25.45 34.74
C SER A 163 -11.26 -26.27 35.50
N ASP A 164 -12.01 -27.10 34.77
CA ASP A 164 -12.97 -28.05 35.35
C ASP A 164 -12.32 -29.04 36.34
N GLU A 165 -11.00 -29.22 36.26
CA GLU A 165 -10.19 -30.04 37.17
C GLU A 165 -9.58 -29.24 38.35
N GLY A 166 -9.95 -27.96 38.53
CA GLY A 166 -9.46 -27.10 39.61
C GLY A 166 -8.04 -26.53 39.42
N LYS A 167 -7.40 -26.75 38.27
CA LYS A 167 -6.07 -26.21 37.94
C LYS A 167 -6.15 -24.73 37.59
N ASN A 168 -5.09 -23.97 37.89
CA ASN A 168 -4.99 -22.58 37.47
C ASN A 168 -4.71 -22.51 35.96
N VAL A 169 -5.57 -21.81 35.22
CA VAL A 169 -5.39 -21.51 33.79
C VAL A 169 -5.12 -20.02 33.64
N VAL A 170 -4.11 -19.69 32.85
CA VAL A 170 -3.77 -18.30 32.48
C VAL A 170 -4.06 -18.14 31.00
N LEU A 171 -5.02 -17.29 30.66
CA LEU A 171 -5.31 -16.87 29.29
C LEU A 171 -4.54 -15.59 29.01
N LYS A 172 -3.82 -15.60 27.89
CA LYS A 172 -3.04 -14.45 27.40
C LYS A 172 -3.80 -13.81 26.25
N GLY A 173 -4.11 -12.52 26.40
CA GLY A 173 -4.88 -11.77 25.42
C GLY A 173 -4.00 -11.24 24.29
N TYR A 174 -4.40 -11.46 23.04
CA TYR A 174 -3.71 -10.91 21.87
C TYR A 174 -4.71 -10.13 21.02
N GLU A 175 -4.30 -8.97 20.55
CA GLU A 175 -5.02 -8.20 19.54
C GLU A 175 -4.52 -8.63 18.16
N HIS A 176 -5.44 -8.98 17.26
CA HIS A 176 -5.11 -9.28 15.87
C HIS A 176 -5.15 -7.99 15.08
N GLU A 177 -3.99 -7.51 14.68
CA GLU A 177 -3.83 -6.33 13.86
C GLU A 177 -3.76 -6.75 12.40
N ILE A 178 -4.54 -6.09 11.55
CA ILE A 178 -4.54 -6.28 10.10
C ILE A 178 -4.33 -4.91 9.47
N VAL A 179 -3.30 -4.81 8.63
CA VAL A 179 -2.99 -3.59 7.91
C VAL A 179 -2.73 -3.86 6.44
N ARG A 180 -3.00 -2.85 5.65
CA ARG A 180 -2.69 -2.79 4.24
C ARG A 180 -1.31 -2.20 4.04
N SER A 181 -0.36 -3.00 3.58
CA SER A 181 1.00 -2.54 3.26
C SER A 181 1.09 -2.14 1.79
N LEU A 182 1.51 -0.90 1.54
CA LEU A 182 1.74 -0.37 0.20
C LEU A 182 3.23 -0.23 -0.06
N VAL A 183 3.65 -0.68 -1.25
CA VAL A 183 4.99 -0.50 -1.78
C VAL A 183 4.89 0.21 -3.12
N ALA A 184 5.66 1.26 -3.31
CA ALA A 184 5.72 1.98 -4.57
C ALA A 184 7.15 2.16 -5.05
N PHE A 185 7.46 1.62 -6.21
CA PHE A 185 8.68 1.93 -6.94
C PHE A 185 8.40 3.04 -7.95
N GLU A 186 9.23 4.06 -7.95
CA GLU A 186 9.15 5.17 -8.89
C GLU A 186 10.50 5.41 -9.52
N TRP A 187 10.53 5.46 -10.85
CA TRP A 187 11.70 5.80 -11.63
C TRP A 187 11.43 7.07 -12.43
N ASP A 188 12.16 8.12 -12.10
CA ASP A 188 12.26 9.34 -12.90
C ASP A 188 13.11 9.03 -14.14
N LEU A 189 12.45 8.97 -15.30
CA LEU A 189 13.08 8.66 -16.57
C LEU A 189 13.84 9.86 -17.16
N VAL A 190 13.73 11.06 -16.58
CA VAL A 190 14.48 12.25 -16.98
C VAL A 190 15.81 12.30 -16.25
N LEU A 191 15.77 12.24 -14.91
CA LEU A 191 16.95 12.26 -14.03
C LEU A 191 17.69 10.92 -13.98
N ASN A 192 17.02 9.84 -14.37
CA ASN A 192 17.51 8.48 -14.24
C ASN A 192 17.81 8.11 -12.78
N GLU A 193 16.89 8.48 -11.89
CA GLU A 193 16.93 8.16 -10.47
C GLU A 193 15.63 7.47 -10.09
N ALA A 194 15.70 6.51 -9.18
CA ALA A 194 14.55 5.77 -8.73
C ALA A 194 14.46 5.73 -7.21
N THR A 195 13.24 5.54 -6.70
CA THR A 195 12.95 5.38 -5.29
C THR A 195 12.05 4.18 -5.09
N LEU A 196 12.29 3.42 -4.01
CA LEU A 196 11.34 2.42 -3.51
C LEU A 196 10.81 2.93 -2.17
N GLN A 197 9.53 3.22 -2.13
CA GLN A 197 8.78 3.73 -1.00
C GLN A 197 8.01 2.57 -0.37
N ILE A 198 8.29 2.26 0.89
CA ILE A 198 7.60 1.22 1.64
C ILE A 198 6.85 1.91 2.77
N ALA A 199 5.53 1.75 2.81
CA ALA A 199 4.71 2.24 3.93
C ALA A 199 5.25 1.68 5.26
N GLN A 200 5.21 2.48 6.32
CA GLN A 200 5.74 2.10 7.62
C GLN A 200 5.28 0.70 8.03
N LEU A 201 6.24 -0.17 8.32
CA LEU A 201 5.99 -1.55 8.69
C LEU A 201 5.70 -1.67 10.21
N PRO A 202 4.91 -2.68 10.61
CA PRO A 202 4.82 -3.07 12.01
C PRO A 202 6.16 -3.60 12.53
N HIS A 203 6.31 -3.62 13.86
CA HIS A 203 7.53 -4.09 14.52
C HIS A 203 7.93 -5.51 14.09
N GLY A 204 9.24 -5.73 13.92
CA GLY A 204 9.80 -7.06 13.59
C GLY A 204 9.79 -7.41 12.10
N THR A 205 9.24 -6.57 11.22
CA THR A 205 9.35 -6.77 9.76
C THR A 205 10.56 -6.00 9.22
N GLU A 206 11.43 -6.67 8.47
CA GLU A 206 12.57 -6.03 7.82
C GLU A 206 12.16 -5.40 6.48
N TYR A 207 12.47 -4.12 6.29
CA TYR A 207 12.19 -3.40 5.04
C TYR A 207 12.89 -4.03 3.83
N THR A 208 14.04 -4.66 4.05
CA THR A 208 14.80 -5.43 3.04
C THR A 208 13.97 -6.59 2.48
N THR A 209 13.31 -7.37 3.34
CA THR A 209 12.43 -8.48 2.91
C THR A 209 11.30 -7.95 2.03
N VAL A 210 10.70 -6.82 2.38
CA VAL A 210 9.61 -6.23 1.58
C VAL A 210 10.11 -5.70 0.23
N ALA A 211 11.33 -5.15 0.20
CA ALA A 211 11.97 -4.73 -1.04
C ALA A 211 12.30 -5.93 -1.95
N ASP A 212 12.80 -7.02 -1.38
CA ASP A 212 13.11 -8.26 -2.12
C ASP A 212 11.84 -8.85 -2.73
N GLU A 213 10.76 -9.00 -1.93
CA GLU A 213 9.44 -9.45 -2.41
C GLU A 213 8.94 -8.60 -3.59
N PHE A 214 9.13 -7.27 -3.52
CA PHE A 214 8.73 -6.36 -4.60
C PHE A 214 9.52 -6.59 -5.88
N PHE A 215 10.84 -6.74 -5.79
CA PHE A 215 11.67 -6.94 -6.97
C PHE A 215 11.54 -8.35 -7.56
N GLU A 216 11.28 -9.37 -6.75
CA GLU A 216 10.88 -10.70 -7.23
C GLU A 216 9.60 -10.63 -8.06
N LEU A 217 8.60 -9.84 -7.61
CA LEU A 217 7.34 -9.64 -8.32
C LEU A 217 7.52 -8.94 -9.69
N THR A 218 8.56 -8.13 -9.86
CA THR A 218 8.82 -7.37 -11.10
C THR A 218 9.95 -7.93 -11.95
N GLU A 219 10.68 -8.94 -11.48
CA GLU A 219 11.96 -9.41 -12.04
C GLU A 219 11.90 -9.70 -13.54
N GLU A 220 10.81 -10.32 -14.02
CA GLU A 220 10.63 -10.69 -15.43
C GLU A 220 10.74 -9.51 -16.41
N TRP A 221 10.52 -8.28 -15.94
CA TRP A 221 10.47 -7.11 -16.80
C TRP A 221 11.17 -5.87 -16.28
N LEU A 222 11.38 -5.78 -14.97
CA LEU A 222 12.17 -4.76 -14.28
C LEU A 222 13.16 -5.45 -13.34
N ASP A 223 14.39 -5.57 -13.79
CA ASP A 223 15.47 -6.22 -13.06
C ASP A 223 16.12 -5.24 -12.06
N ARG A 224 16.13 -5.61 -10.77
CA ARG A 224 16.76 -4.82 -9.69
C ARG A 224 18.25 -4.60 -9.94
N SER A 225 18.96 -5.56 -10.53
CA SER A 225 20.42 -5.51 -10.73
C SER A 225 20.85 -4.36 -11.66
N LEU A 226 19.90 -3.83 -12.43
CA LEU A 226 20.09 -2.67 -13.29
C LEU A 226 20.19 -1.36 -12.49
N PHE A 227 19.75 -1.35 -11.23
CA PHE A 227 19.73 -0.18 -10.35
C PHE A 227 20.85 -0.28 -9.32
N THR A 228 21.45 0.86 -8.99
CA THR A 228 22.48 0.95 -7.94
C THR A 228 21.92 1.71 -6.75
N GLU A 229 21.77 1.04 -5.61
CA GLU A 229 21.32 1.68 -4.37
C GLU A 229 22.28 2.78 -3.92
N MET A 230 21.73 3.92 -3.48
CA MET A 230 22.47 5.08 -3.02
C MET A 230 22.68 5.00 -1.50
N ASP A 231 23.90 5.24 -1.03
CA ASP A 231 24.17 5.43 0.39
C ASP A 231 23.83 6.87 0.82
N LEU A 232 22.68 7.02 1.48
CA LEU A 232 22.15 8.30 1.92
C LEU A 232 22.66 8.76 3.28
N ARG A 233 23.44 7.95 4.01
CA ARG A 233 23.89 8.28 5.38
C ARG A 233 24.64 9.60 5.42
N LYS A 234 25.64 9.75 4.56
CA LYS A 234 26.48 10.96 4.50
C LYS A 234 25.69 12.22 4.06
N PRO A 235 24.85 12.19 3.01
CA PRO A 235 23.97 13.31 2.69
C PRO A 235 23.03 13.70 3.84
N ILE A 236 22.44 12.73 4.54
CA ILE A 236 21.51 12.98 5.65
C ILE A 236 22.25 13.61 6.84
N GLU A 237 23.43 13.09 7.21
CA GLU A 237 24.29 13.68 8.25
C GLU A 237 24.58 15.15 7.96
N LYS A 238 24.97 15.47 6.71
CA LYS A 238 25.22 16.86 6.29
C LYS A 238 23.98 17.74 6.32
N LEU A 239 22.80 17.22 6.01
CA LEU A 239 21.56 17.99 6.08
C LEU A 239 21.22 18.34 7.53
N HIS A 240 21.41 17.40 8.46
CA HIS A 240 21.25 17.66 9.89
C HIS A 240 22.21 18.75 10.39
N GLU A 241 23.48 18.73 9.96
CA GLU A 241 24.45 19.78 10.29
C GLU A 241 24.08 21.18 9.75
N LEU A 242 23.24 21.26 8.72
CA LEU A 242 22.80 22.53 8.11
C LEU A 242 21.48 23.06 8.69
N GLU A 243 20.71 22.20 9.36
CA GLU A 243 19.45 22.56 10.03
C GLU A 243 19.65 23.01 11.50
N GLU A 244 20.83 22.73 12.09
CA GLU A 244 21.29 23.25 13.39
C GLU A 244 22.02 24.61 13.26
#